data_AF-A0A956IBJ9-F1
#
_entry.id   AF-A0A956IBJ9-F1
#
_cell.length_a   1.000
_cell.length_b   1.000
_cell.length_c   1.000
_cell.angle_alpha   90.00
_cell.angle_beta   90.00
_cell.angle_gamma   90.00
#
_symmetry.space_group_name_H-M   'P 1'
#
loop_
_entity.id
_entity.type
_entity.pdbx_description
1 polymer ?
#
loop_
_entity_poly.entity_id
_entity_poly.type
_entity_poly.pdbx_seq_one_letter_code
_entity_poly.pdbx_strand_id
1 'polypeptide(L)'
;PDDLRNRGRRRSEPITLDEQLAYLVVEFPKVFADPGWAEEHRGDGRKRPLKRHRDALIARARRELSEDALKATREKGADAVVDGLAKIAKSTSLVGTKEAGELASIDAAHHEAVADALFALLHGKAPLEERFDKWVRALETALGEVPSWQLATLYLGTFDPDRHAVVHPSAFESQARFMSPGLRCGDRPMGVLYERLRTMAREVFDRLSERSLVPRDLLDVHDFMWATLKPAARAEIEEERARATRVAKAPEADSEAA
;
A
#
# COMPACT_ATOMS: atom_id res chain seq x y z
N PRO A 1 -29.20 23.18 18.84
CA PRO A 1 -29.16 21.99 19.73
C PRO A 1 -28.31 20.79 19.23
N ASP A 2 -27.47 20.97 18.21
CA ASP A 2 -26.67 19.88 17.62
C ASP A 2 -25.17 19.94 17.95
N ASP A 3 -24.75 20.89 18.78
CA ASP A 3 -23.32 21.19 19.03
C ASP A 3 -22.76 20.53 20.32
N LEU A 4 -23.41 19.46 20.79
CA LEU A 4 -23.03 18.75 22.02
C LEU A 4 -22.67 17.28 21.85
N ARG A 5 -22.67 16.74 20.62
CA ARG A 5 -22.38 15.31 20.38
C ARG A 5 -20.92 14.97 20.06
N ASN A 6 -20.03 15.96 19.93
CA ASN A 6 -18.64 15.74 19.51
C ASN A 6 -17.59 16.16 20.55
N ARG A 7 -17.95 16.13 21.85
CA ARG A 7 -16.98 16.29 22.94
C ARG A 7 -16.50 14.90 23.38
N GLY A 8 -15.26 14.55 23.02
CA GLY A 8 -14.47 13.67 23.88
C GLY A 8 -14.09 12.27 23.40
N ARG A 9 -14.02 11.95 22.10
CA ARG A 9 -13.06 10.91 21.69
C ARG A 9 -11.68 11.53 21.79
N ARG A 10 -10.96 11.31 22.90
CA ARG A 10 -9.49 11.48 22.92
C ARG A 10 -8.99 10.83 21.65
N ARG A 11 -8.36 11.60 20.76
CA ARG A 11 -7.67 11.02 19.59
C ARG A 11 -6.69 10.02 20.18
N SER A 12 -6.85 8.73 19.88
CA SER A 12 -5.93 7.70 20.39
C SER A 12 -4.52 8.10 20.00
N GLU A 13 -3.55 7.95 20.89
CA GLU A 13 -2.17 8.27 20.55
C GLU A 13 -1.73 7.45 19.32
N PRO A 14 -1.00 8.04 18.36
CA PRO A 14 -0.54 7.32 17.18
C PRO A 14 0.20 6.04 17.57
N ILE A 15 0.02 4.98 16.78
CA ILE A 15 0.79 3.75 16.94
C ILE A 15 2.19 4.01 16.37
N THR A 16 3.21 3.81 17.20
CA THR A 16 4.61 4.03 16.86
C THR A 16 5.17 2.87 16.03
N LEU A 17 6.33 3.06 15.41
CA LEU A 17 7.01 1.96 14.70
C LEU A 17 7.43 0.84 15.66
N ASP A 18 7.82 1.17 16.90
CA ASP A 18 8.24 0.18 17.91
C ASP A 18 7.10 -0.74 18.31
N GLU A 19 5.89 -0.20 18.44
CA GLU A 19 4.70 -0.99 18.76
C GLU A 19 4.26 -1.87 17.60
N GLN A 20 4.37 -1.38 16.36
CA GLN A 20 4.12 -2.20 15.18
C GLN A 20 5.08 -3.37 15.10
N LEU A 21 6.37 -3.14 15.40
CA LEU A 21 7.38 -4.19 15.44
C LEU A 21 7.13 -5.17 16.59
N ALA A 22 6.85 -4.67 17.80
CA ALA A 22 6.53 -5.51 18.95
C ALA A 22 5.34 -6.44 18.70
N TYR A 23 4.32 -5.94 18.01
CA TYR A 23 3.19 -6.75 17.54
C TYR A 23 3.65 -7.80 16.52
N LEU A 24 4.40 -7.40 15.50
CA LEU A 24 4.72 -8.27 14.38
C LEU A 24 5.70 -9.39 14.75
N VAL A 25 6.64 -9.15 15.67
CA VAL A 25 7.62 -10.17 16.10
C VAL A 25 7.00 -11.34 16.86
N VAL A 26 5.77 -11.19 17.36
CA VAL A 26 5.02 -12.31 17.97
C VAL A 26 4.70 -13.38 16.94
N GLU A 27 4.33 -12.98 15.73
CA GLU A 27 3.97 -13.88 14.63
C GLU A 27 5.19 -14.21 13.74
N PHE A 28 6.03 -13.21 13.47
CA PHE A 28 7.24 -13.33 12.64
C PHE A 28 8.47 -12.87 13.41
N PRO A 29 9.12 -13.73 14.22
CA PRO A 29 10.27 -13.34 15.05
C PRO A 29 11.43 -12.70 14.29
N LYS A 30 11.60 -13.05 13.01
CA LYS A 30 12.62 -12.44 12.12
C LYS A 30 12.04 -11.43 11.11
N VAL A 31 10.78 -11.05 11.27
CA VAL A 31 10.05 -10.10 10.42
C VAL A 31 10.22 -10.47 8.94
N PHE A 32 10.90 -9.65 8.14
CA PHE A 32 11.07 -9.85 6.69
C PHE A 32 12.01 -11.01 6.34
N ALA A 33 12.91 -11.38 7.26
CA ALA A 33 13.79 -12.54 7.11
C ALA A 33 13.14 -13.84 7.62
N ASP A 34 11.91 -13.76 8.13
CA ASP A 34 11.17 -14.93 8.58
C ASP A 34 10.65 -15.74 7.37
N PRO A 35 10.91 -17.06 7.30
CA PRO A 35 10.35 -17.90 6.24
C PRO A 35 8.82 -17.85 6.18
N GLY A 36 8.14 -17.65 7.31
CA GLY A 36 6.68 -17.49 7.36
C GLY A 36 6.23 -16.22 6.64
N TRP A 37 6.94 -15.11 6.86
CA TRP A 37 6.65 -13.85 6.17
C TRP A 37 6.81 -14.00 4.65
N ALA A 38 7.92 -14.61 4.25
CA ALA A 38 8.24 -14.87 2.85
C ALA A 38 7.21 -15.80 2.19
N GLU A 39 6.80 -16.89 2.83
CA GLU A 39 5.76 -17.75 2.30
C GLU A 39 4.41 -17.02 2.19
N GLU A 40 4.03 -16.26 3.21
CA GLU A 40 2.71 -15.64 3.30
C GLU A 40 2.51 -14.47 2.33
N HIS A 41 3.52 -13.60 2.22
CA HIS A 41 3.44 -12.34 1.47
C HIS A 41 4.16 -12.42 0.13
N ARG A 42 5.25 -13.19 0.02
CA ARG A 42 6.04 -13.29 -1.22
C ARG A 42 5.70 -14.53 -2.04
N GLY A 43 5.25 -15.59 -1.38
CA GLY A 43 4.90 -16.87 -2.00
C GLY A 43 6.08 -17.83 -2.10
N ASP A 44 7.15 -17.59 -1.33
CA ASP A 44 8.31 -18.47 -1.28
C ASP A 44 7.90 -19.90 -0.90
N GLY A 45 8.52 -20.90 -1.53
CA GLY A 45 8.21 -22.31 -1.30
C GLY A 45 6.87 -22.81 -1.86
N ARG A 46 6.02 -21.93 -2.43
CA ARG A 46 4.72 -22.33 -2.99
C ARG A 46 4.83 -22.79 -4.44
N LYS A 47 4.20 -23.92 -4.76
CA LYS A 47 4.07 -24.41 -6.15
C LYS A 47 3.17 -23.52 -7.02
N ARG A 48 2.16 -22.90 -6.42
CA ARG A 48 1.19 -22.02 -7.09
C ARG A 48 1.02 -20.73 -6.28
N PRO A 49 1.35 -19.56 -6.85
CA PRO A 49 1.14 -18.29 -6.18
C PRO A 49 -0.34 -18.01 -5.90
N LEU A 50 -0.62 -17.37 -4.77
CA LEU A 50 -1.93 -16.84 -4.43
C LEU A 50 -1.99 -15.35 -4.79
N LYS A 51 -3.19 -14.77 -4.87
CA LYS A 51 -3.37 -13.34 -5.20
C LYS A 51 -2.65 -12.37 -4.25
N ARG A 52 -2.40 -12.79 -3.01
CA ARG A 52 -1.66 -11.98 -2.03
C ARG A 52 -0.14 -12.02 -2.24
N HIS A 53 0.39 -12.98 -3.01
CA HIS A 53 1.82 -13.14 -3.18
C HIS A 53 2.39 -12.09 -4.14
N ARG A 54 3.33 -11.28 -3.65
CA ARG A 54 3.87 -10.11 -4.37
C ARG A 54 4.80 -10.50 -5.51
N ASP A 55 5.64 -11.52 -5.33
CA ASP A 55 6.71 -11.79 -6.31
C ASP A 55 6.16 -12.29 -7.65
N ALA A 56 5.09 -13.09 -7.64
CA ALA A 56 4.42 -13.50 -8.87
C ALA A 56 3.76 -12.33 -9.60
N LEU A 57 3.21 -11.36 -8.85
CA LEU A 57 2.62 -10.13 -9.39
C LEU A 57 3.70 -9.22 -9.97
N ILE A 58 4.81 -9.01 -9.25
CA ILE A 58 5.96 -8.23 -9.71
C ILE A 58 6.53 -8.84 -10.99
N ALA A 59 6.77 -10.15 -11.01
CA ALA A 59 7.30 -10.84 -12.18
C ALA A 59 6.38 -10.69 -13.40
N ARG A 60 5.06 -10.74 -13.18
CA ARG A 60 4.07 -10.47 -14.21
C ARG A 60 4.13 -9.02 -14.70
N ALA A 61 4.09 -8.05 -13.80
CA ALA A 61 4.10 -6.63 -14.12
C ALA A 61 5.37 -6.26 -14.88
N ARG A 62 6.56 -6.68 -14.42
CA ARG A 62 7.83 -6.44 -15.12
C ARG A 62 7.85 -7.02 -16.54
N ARG A 63 7.30 -8.22 -16.73
CA ARG A 63 7.21 -8.86 -18.06
C ARG A 63 6.26 -8.11 -18.98
N GLU A 64 5.06 -7.80 -18.50
CA GLU A 64 3.95 -7.27 -19.34
C GLU A 64 4.02 -5.74 -19.51
N LEU A 65 4.65 -5.02 -18.59
CA LEU A 65 4.69 -3.56 -18.56
C LEU A 65 6.08 -2.96 -18.84
N SER A 66 7.08 -3.79 -19.15
CA SER A 66 8.37 -3.29 -19.68
C SER A 66 8.14 -2.44 -20.94
N GLU A 67 9.05 -1.51 -21.22
CA GLU A 67 8.88 -0.57 -22.33
C GLU A 67 8.66 -1.30 -23.66
N ASP A 68 9.47 -2.32 -23.95
CA ASP A 68 9.38 -3.11 -25.18
C ASP A 68 8.10 -3.95 -25.24
N ALA A 69 7.72 -4.62 -24.14
CA ALA A 69 6.49 -5.41 -24.09
C ALA A 69 5.25 -4.54 -24.25
N LEU A 70 5.26 -3.34 -23.65
CA LEU A 70 4.14 -2.43 -23.73
C LEU A 70 4.04 -1.80 -25.12
N LYS A 71 5.15 -1.44 -25.77
CA LYS A 71 5.18 -1.03 -27.19
C LYS A 71 4.63 -2.12 -28.10
N ALA A 72 5.11 -3.35 -27.97
CA ALA A 72 4.64 -4.48 -28.77
C ALA A 72 3.16 -4.82 -28.50
N THR A 73 2.66 -4.57 -27.29
CA THR A 73 1.23 -4.75 -26.98
C THR A 73 0.39 -3.63 -27.61
N ARG A 74 0.88 -2.38 -27.59
CA ARG A 74 0.22 -1.24 -28.26
C ARG A 74 0.11 -1.44 -29.76
N GLU A 75 1.09 -2.06 -30.41
CA GLU A 75 1.02 -2.41 -31.84
C GLU A 75 -0.13 -3.36 -32.17
N LYS A 76 -0.60 -4.14 -31.19
CA LYS A 76 -1.77 -5.04 -31.34
C LYS A 76 -3.09 -4.32 -31.12
N GLY A 77 -3.08 -3.10 -30.58
CA GLY A 77 -4.25 -2.31 -30.23
C GLY A 77 -4.25 -1.85 -28.77
N ALA A 78 -4.89 -0.71 -28.48
CA ALA A 78 -5.02 -0.20 -27.13
C ALA A 78 -5.93 -1.07 -26.24
N ASP A 79 -6.88 -1.79 -26.84
CA ASP A 79 -7.70 -2.81 -26.17
C ASP A 79 -6.84 -3.91 -25.53
N ALA A 80 -5.79 -4.35 -26.24
CA ALA A 80 -4.85 -5.35 -25.72
C ALA A 80 -4.09 -4.84 -24.48
N VAL A 81 -3.81 -3.54 -24.40
CA VAL A 81 -3.18 -2.91 -23.23
C VAL A 81 -4.15 -2.89 -22.05
N VAL A 82 -5.39 -2.44 -22.26
CA VAL A 82 -6.44 -2.42 -21.23
C VAL A 82 -6.72 -3.83 -20.70
N ASP A 83 -6.79 -4.82 -21.59
CA ASP A 83 -6.90 -6.23 -21.22
C ASP A 83 -5.75 -6.71 -20.34
N GLY A 84 -4.50 -6.33 -20.68
CA GLY A 84 -3.31 -6.61 -19.89
C GLY A 84 -3.41 -6.02 -18.49
N LEU A 85 -3.79 -4.75 -18.39
CA LEU A 85 -4.00 -4.04 -17.13
C LEU A 85 -5.04 -4.72 -16.25
N ALA A 86 -6.19 -5.09 -16.82
CA ALA A 86 -7.25 -5.78 -16.10
C ALA A 86 -6.79 -7.17 -15.62
N LYS A 87 -6.02 -7.91 -16.42
CA LYS A 87 -5.48 -9.22 -16.02
C LYS A 87 -4.49 -9.10 -14.86
N ILE A 88 -3.65 -8.06 -14.85
CA ILE A 88 -2.75 -7.77 -13.72
C ILE A 88 -3.57 -7.44 -12.46
N ALA A 89 -4.53 -6.51 -12.55
CA ALA A 89 -5.39 -6.13 -11.42
C ALA A 89 -6.18 -7.32 -10.85
N LYS A 90 -6.73 -8.20 -11.71
CA LYS A 90 -7.45 -9.41 -11.28
C LYS A 90 -6.55 -10.46 -10.63
N SER A 91 -5.24 -10.41 -10.86
CA SER A 91 -4.27 -11.37 -10.33
C SER A 91 -3.76 -11.06 -8.92
N THR A 92 -4.15 -9.91 -8.35
CA THR A 92 -3.70 -9.46 -7.03
C THR A 92 -4.85 -9.30 -6.03
N SER A 93 -4.52 -9.23 -4.75
CA SER A 93 -5.41 -8.81 -3.67
C SER A 93 -5.23 -7.32 -3.30
N LEU A 94 -4.31 -6.60 -3.94
CA LEU A 94 -4.05 -5.18 -3.64
C LEU A 94 -5.19 -4.26 -4.08
N VAL A 95 -5.94 -4.65 -5.11
CA VAL A 95 -7.09 -3.89 -5.63
C VAL A 95 -8.36 -4.72 -5.47
N GLY A 96 -9.49 -4.05 -5.21
CA GLY A 96 -10.77 -4.72 -5.07
C GLY A 96 -11.23 -5.40 -6.37
N THR A 97 -11.92 -6.54 -6.25
CA THR A 97 -12.43 -7.29 -7.40
C THR A 97 -13.36 -6.46 -8.29
N LYS A 98 -14.13 -5.53 -7.70
CA LYS A 98 -15.02 -4.61 -8.44
C LYS A 98 -14.23 -3.76 -9.42
N GLU A 99 -13.28 -2.96 -8.92
CA GLU A 99 -12.43 -2.09 -9.75
C GLU A 99 -11.61 -2.87 -10.78
N ALA A 100 -11.08 -4.04 -10.41
CA ALA A 100 -10.38 -4.90 -11.36
C ALA A 100 -11.31 -5.43 -12.47
N GLY A 101 -12.61 -5.58 -12.19
CA GLY A 101 -13.65 -5.90 -13.15
C GLY A 101 -13.95 -4.72 -14.08
N GLU A 102 -14.09 -3.52 -13.52
CA GLU A 102 -14.41 -2.29 -14.27
C GLU A 102 -13.32 -1.94 -15.29
N LEU A 103 -12.04 -2.17 -14.97
CA LEU A 103 -10.95 -2.05 -15.95
C LEU A 103 -11.18 -2.90 -17.20
N ALA A 104 -11.72 -4.11 -17.05
CA ALA A 104 -11.99 -5.01 -18.17
C ALA A 104 -13.24 -4.61 -18.97
N SER A 105 -14.01 -3.66 -18.45
CA SER A 105 -15.26 -3.16 -19.04
C SER A 105 -15.16 -1.70 -19.46
N ILE A 106 -13.95 -1.14 -19.50
CA ILE A 106 -13.71 0.19 -20.07
C ILE A 106 -14.17 0.21 -21.52
N ASP A 107 -14.94 1.23 -21.88
CA ASP A 107 -15.42 1.45 -23.25
C ASP A 107 -14.24 1.63 -24.23
N ALA A 108 -14.37 1.07 -25.44
CA ALA A 108 -13.34 1.15 -26.47
C ALA A 108 -12.93 2.59 -26.82
N ALA A 109 -13.84 3.56 -26.67
CA ALA A 109 -13.56 4.98 -26.87
C ALA A 109 -12.49 5.54 -25.91
N HIS A 110 -12.25 4.87 -24.78
CA HIS A 110 -11.27 5.28 -23.77
C HIS A 110 -9.96 4.48 -23.80
N HIS A 111 -9.88 3.40 -24.59
CA HIS A 111 -8.72 2.50 -24.59
C HIS A 111 -7.41 3.22 -24.92
N GLU A 112 -7.39 4.05 -25.97
CA GLU A 112 -6.19 4.80 -26.37
C GLU A 112 -5.72 5.75 -25.27
N ALA A 113 -6.63 6.51 -24.67
CA ALA A 113 -6.30 7.46 -23.60
C ALA A 113 -5.70 6.75 -22.38
N VAL A 114 -6.25 5.58 -22.01
CA VAL A 114 -5.73 4.76 -20.91
C VAL A 114 -4.36 4.18 -21.27
N ALA A 115 -4.18 3.64 -22.48
CA ALA A 115 -2.92 3.07 -22.94
C ALA A 115 -1.80 4.11 -23.00
N ASP A 116 -2.08 5.31 -23.52
CA ASP A 116 -1.12 6.43 -23.55
C ASP A 116 -0.75 6.92 -22.16
N ALA A 117 -1.74 7.09 -21.29
CA ALA A 117 -1.51 7.56 -19.94
C ALA A 117 -0.69 6.54 -19.12
N LEU A 118 -0.94 5.23 -19.29
CA LEU A 118 -0.12 4.18 -18.69
C LEU A 118 1.31 4.22 -19.21
N PHE A 119 1.50 4.32 -20.53
CA PHE A 119 2.84 4.35 -21.12
C PHE A 119 3.63 5.57 -20.60
N ALA A 120 2.98 6.74 -20.53
CA ALA A 120 3.56 7.92 -19.92
C ALA A 120 3.86 7.72 -18.43
N LEU A 121 2.98 7.07 -17.67
CA LEU A 121 3.17 6.78 -16.24
C LEU A 121 4.39 5.90 -15.97
N LEU A 122 4.68 4.93 -16.83
CA LEU A 122 5.78 3.99 -16.59
C LEU A 122 7.09 4.42 -17.25
N HIS A 123 7.02 4.95 -18.47
CA HIS A 123 8.20 5.18 -19.33
C HIS A 123 8.35 6.64 -19.79
N GLY A 124 7.43 7.52 -19.40
CA GLY A 124 7.49 8.94 -19.74
C GLY A 124 8.58 9.71 -18.99
N LYS A 125 9.08 10.78 -19.61
CA LYS A 125 10.18 11.60 -19.10
C LYS A 125 9.76 12.82 -18.25
N ALA A 126 8.47 13.16 -18.27
CA ALA A 126 7.95 14.28 -17.48
C ALA A 126 8.04 14.00 -15.96
N PRO A 127 7.90 15.00 -15.09
CA PRO A 127 7.85 14.79 -13.65
C PRO A 127 6.80 13.75 -13.26
N LEU A 128 7.10 12.91 -12.25
CA LEU A 128 6.20 11.83 -11.83
C LEU A 128 4.81 12.37 -11.47
N GLU A 129 4.73 13.50 -10.78
CA GLU A 129 3.47 14.11 -10.36
C GLU A 129 2.55 14.38 -11.56
N GLU A 130 3.08 14.97 -12.63
CA GLU A 130 2.32 15.26 -13.85
C GLU A 130 1.86 13.98 -14.57
N ARG A 131 2.74 12.96 -14.63
CA ARG A 131 2.42 11.68 -15.28
C ARG A 131 1.37 10.91 -14.49
N PHE A 132 1.44 10.98 -13.16
CA PHE A 132 0.46 10.39 -12.26
C PHE A 132 -0.90 11.11 -12.36
N ASP A 133 -0.93 12.44 -12.40
CA ASP A 133 -2.19 13.19 -12.56
C ASP A 133 -2.87 12.89 -13.90
N LYS A 134 -2.09 12.77 -14.98
CA LYS A 134 -2.62 12.35 -16.30
C LYS A 134 -3.19 10.94 -16.24
N TRP A 135 -2.51 10.01 -15.57
CA TRP A 135 -2.98 8.65 -15.35
C TRP A 135 -4.30 8.60 -14.58
N VAL A 136 -4.39 9.30 -13.46
CA VAL A 136 -5.61 9.35 -12.65
C VAL A 136 -6.78 9.92 -13.45
N ARG A 137 -6.56 11.00 -14.21
CA ARG A 137 -7.61 11.60 -15.06
C ARG A 137 -8.07 10.65 -16.18
N ALA A 138 -7.16 9.91 -16.79
CA ALA A 138 -7.50 8.92 -17.82
C ALA A 138 -8.35 7.80 -17.23
N LEU A 139 -7.98 7.26 -16.06
CA LEU A 139 -8.78 6.27 -15.35
C LEU A 139 -10.16 6.81 -14.94
N GLU A 140 -10.22 8.01 -14.34
CA GLU A 140 -11.48 8.61 -13.91
C GLU A 140 -12.45 8.83 -15.08
N THR A 141 -11.92 9.30 -16.21
CA THR A 141 -12.72 9.46 -17.43
C THR A 141 -13.23 8.10 -17.94
N ALA A 142 -12.37 7.09 -17.94
CA ALA A 142 -12.67 5.76 -18.46
C ALA A 142 -13.63 4.95 -17.57
N LEU A 143 -13.56 5.13 -16.25
CA LEU A 143 -14.36 4.42 -15.25
C LEU A 143 -15.65 5.17 -14.89
N GLY A 144 -15.71 6.47 -15.16
CA GLY A 144 -16.84 7.33 -14.76
C GLY A 144 -16.86 7.69 -13.26
N GLU A 145 -15.88 7.23 -12.48
CA GLU A 145 -15.68 7.55 -11.08
C GLU A 145 -14.19 7.70 -10.73
N VAL A 146 -13.89 8.38 -9.63
CA VAL A 146 -12.50 8.57 -9.17
C VAL A 146 -11.91 7.19 -8.80
N PRO A 147 -10.75 6.79 -9.37
CA PRO A 147 -10.15 5.50 -9.04
C PRO A 147 -9.66 5.49 -7.59
N SER A 148 -9.64 4.31 -6.95
CA SER A 148 -9.00 4.18 -5.64
C SER A 148 -7.50 4.46 -5.71
N TRP A 149 -6.91 4.79 -4.55
CA TRP A 149 -5.46 4.86 -4.40
C TRP A 149 -4.76 3.56 -4.76
N GLN A 150 -5.33 2.42 -4.37
CA GLN A 150 -4.77 1.12 -4.68
C GLN A 150 -4.70 0.91 -6.19
N LEU A 151 -5.78 1.21 -6.93
CA LEU A 151 -5.78 1.09 -8.39
C LEU A 151 -4.83 2.10 -9.05
N ALA A 152 -4.89 3.36 -8.64
CA ALA A 152 -4.07 4.41 -9.22
C ALA A 152 -2.56 4.15 -9.07
N THR A 153 -2.15 3.47 -7.99
CA THR A 153 -0.74 3.20 -7.67
C THR A 153 -0.28 1.78 -7.99
N LEU A 154 -1.21 0.87 -8.36
CA LEU A 154 -0.93 -0.55 -8.58
C LEU A 154 0.21 -0.77 -9.58
N TYR A 155 0.12 -0.17 -10.77
CA TYR A 155 1.03 -0.49 -11.87
C TYR A 155 2.45 0.03 -11.62
N LEU A 156 2.59 1.20 -11.00
CA LEU A 156 3.89 1.70 -10.55
C LEU A 156 4.49 0.78 -9.48
N GLY A 157 3.74 0.50 -8.41
CA GLY A 157 4.23 -0.26 -7.26
C GLY A 157 4.44 -1.75 -7.53
N THR A 158 3.94 -2.30 -8.64
CA THR A 158 4.21 -3.68 -9.06
C THR A 158 5.28 -3.79 -10.13
N PHE A 159 5.42 -2.78 -10.98
CA PHE A 159 6.49 -2.72 -11.98
C PHE A 159 7.85 -2.40 -11.34
N ASP A 160 7.88 -1.41 -10.44
CA ASP A 160 9.08 -0.91 -9.76
C ASP A 160 8.83 -0.73 -8.26
N PRO A 161 8.68 -1.85 -7.52
CA PRO A 161 8.36 -1.83 -6.09
C PRO A 161 9.49 -1.25 -5.23
N ASP A 162 10.72 -1.14 -5.76
CA ASP A 162 11.86 -0.55 -5.06
C ASP A 162 11.73 0.97 -4.92
N ARG A 163 10.94 1.59 -5.79
CA ARG A 163 10.74 3.05 -5.87
C ARG A 163 9.31 3.47 -5.61
N HIS A 164 8.33 2.60 -5.84
CA HIS A 164 6.92 2.95 -5.80
C HIS A 164 6.15 2.08 -4.82
N ALA A 165 5.40 2.73 -3.92
CA ALA A 165 4.47 2.05 -3.04
C ALA A 165 3.08 1.96 -3.69
N VAL A 166 2.36 0.88 -3.39
CA VAL A 166 0.91 0.82 -3.55
C VAL A 166 0.28 1.42 -2.30
N VAL A 167 -0.65 2.35 -2.46
CA VAL A 167 -1.21 3.10 -1.34
C VAL A 167 -2.51 2.46 -0.87
N HIS A 168 -2.51 1.97 0.37
CA HIS A 168 -3.74 1.60 1.08
C HIS A 168 -4.14 2.75 2.03
N PRO A 169 -5.17 3.56 1.71
CA PRO A 169 -5.42 4.83 2.38
C PRO A 169 -5.43 4.74 3.91
N SER A 170 -6.19 3.80 4.49
CA SER A 170 -6.31 3.69 5.95
C SER A 170 -5.01 3.33 6.67
N ALA A 171 -4.13 2.55 6.03
CA ALA A 171 -2.83 2.17 6.58
C ALA A 171 -1.87 3.37 6.49
N PHE A 172 -1.81 4.02 5.33
CA PHE A 172 -0.98 5.20 5.11
C PHE A 172 -1.39 6.37 6.00
N GLU A 173 -2.68 6.62 6.18
CA GLU A 173 -3.16 7.63 7.11
C GLU A 173 -2.79 7.30 8.55
N SER A 174 -2.95 6.03 8.95
CA SER A 174 -2.57 5.59 10.30
C SER A 174 -1.07 5.76 10.53
N GLN A 175 -0.23 5.38 9.56
CA GLN A 175 1.22 5.55 9.61
C GLN A 175 1.63 7.03 9.66
N ALA A 176 0.98 7.87 8.85
CA ALA A 176 1.26 9.31 8.76
C ALA A 176 1.02 10.03 10.09
N ARG A 177 0.09 9.55 10.94
CA ARG A 177 -0.15 10.13 12.27
C ARG A 177 1.10 10.12 13.16
N PHE A 178 1.97 9.13 12.99
CA PHE A 178 3.23 9.03 13.71
C PHE A 178 4.40 9.65 12.92
N MET A 179 4.54 9.29 11.64
CA MET A 179 5.76 9.64 10.88
C MET A 179 5.72 11.00 10.19
N SER A 180 4.54 11.46 9.77
CA SER A 180 4.41 12.72 9.04
C SER A 180 3.16 13.47 9.50
N PRO A 181 3.15 14.01 10.74
CA PRO A 181 1.99 14.72 11.28
C PRO A 181 1.48 15.81 10.33
N GLY A 182 0.22 15.69 9.92
CA GLY A 182 -0.43 16.63 8.99
C GLY A 182 -0.53 16.12 7.56
N LEU A 183 0.17 15.03 7.19
CA LEU A 183 -0.13 14.30 5.96
C LEU A 183 -1.48 13.58 6.11
N ARG A 184 -2.31 13.68 5.08
CA ARG A 184 -3.64 13.06 4.98
C ARG A 184 -3.76 12.42 3.61
N CYS A 185 -4.33 11.23 3.56
CA CYS A 185 -4.57 10.54 2.29
C CYS A 185 -5.96 10.98 1.80
N GLY A 186 -6.03 12.12 1.10
CA GLY A 186 -7.30 12.59 0.54
C GLY A 186 -7.92 11.55 -0.40
N ASP A 187 -9.24 11.56 -0.53
CA ASP A 187 -9.97 10.50 -1.27
C ASP A 187 -9.58 10.41 -2.75
N ARG A 188 -9.17 11.53 -3.35
CA ARG A 188 -8.76 11.60 -4.75
C ARG A 188 -7.24 11.43 -4.88
N PRO A 189 -6.76 10.42 -5.64
CA PRO A 189 -5.34 10.30 -5.98
C PRO A 189 -4.83 11.53 -6.75
N MET A 190 -3.67 12.04 -6.35
CA MET A 190 -3.01 13.19 -6.98
C MET A 190 -1.49 13.04 -6.89
N GLY A 191 -0.78 13.51 -7.90
CA GLY A 191 0.68 13.35 -8.04
C GLY A 191 1.45 13.89 -6.85
N VAL A 192 1.19 15.14 -6.47
CA VAL A 192 1.86 15.79 -5.33
C VAL A 192 1.62 15.03 -4.00
N LEU A 193 0.43 14.47 -3.81
CA LEU A 193 0.11 13.72 -2.62
C LEU A 193 0.74 12.33 -2.67
N TYR A 194 0.75 11.69 -3.83
CA TYR A 194 1.42 10.41 -4.05
C TYR A 194 2.91 10.51 -3.74
N GLU A 195 3.58 11.59 -4.16
CA GLU A 195 5.00 11.81 -3.88
C GLU A 195 5.29 11.86 -2.38
N ARG A 196 4.43 12.56 -1.61
CA ARG A 196 4.55 12.65 -0.14
C ARG A 196 4.30 11.31 0.54
N LEU A 197 3.29 10.56 0.10
CA LEU A 197 2.98 9.22 0.62
C LEU A 197 4.11 8.23 0.31
N ARG A 198 4.67 8.29 -0.90
CA ARG A 198 5.84 7.50 -1.32
C ARG A 198 7.08 7.82 -0.51
N THR A 199 7.33 9.11 -0.25
CA THR A 199 8.44 9.56 0.60
C THR A 199 8.30 9.00 2.02
N MET A 200 7.10 9.05 2.60
CA MET A 200 6.83 8.45 3.91
C MET A 200 7.05 6.92 3.89
N ALA A 201 6.58 6.21 2.86
CA ALA A 201 6.81 4.77 2.74
C ALA A 201 8.30 4.43 2.63
N ARG A 202 9.09 5.25 1.93
CA ARG A 202 10.55 5.10 1.89
C ARG A 202 11.18 5.37 3.25
N GLU A 203 10.71 6.36 3.99
CA GLU A 203 11.19 6.60 5.36
C GLU A 203 10.88 5.42 6.30
N VAL A 204 9.73 4.75 6.14
CA VAL A 204 9.43 3.50 6.86
C VAL A 204 10.47 2.42 6.50
N PHE A 205 10.73 2.23 5.19
CA PHE A 205 11.75 1.29 4.71
C PHE A 205 13.12 1.56 5.35
N ASP A 206 13.55 2.83 5.36
CA ASP A 206 14.86 3.23 5.86
C ASP A 206 14.97 2.98 7.37
N ARG A 207 13.96 3.39 8.16
CA ARG A 207 13.93 3.16 9.61
C ARG A 207 13.90 1.69 10.00
N LEU A 208 13.26 0.83 9.19
CA LEU A 208 13.28 -0.62 9.37
C LEU A 208 14.68 -1.19 9.04
N SER A 209 15.28 -0.71 7.96
CA SER A 209 16.62 -1.13 7.51
C SER A 209 17.72 -0.73 8.49
N GLU A 210 17.64 0.46 9.09
CA GLU A 210 18.54 0.92 10.17
C GLU A 210 18.56 -0.01 11.38
N ARG A 211 17.47 -0.77 11.58
CA ARG A 211 17.32 -1.76 12.66
C ARG A 211 17.68 -3.17 12.21
N SER A 212 18.34 -3.32 11.05
CA SER A 212 18.65 -4.60 10.41
C SER A 212 17.41 -5.46 10.07
N LEU A 213 16.22 -4.83 9.98
CA LEU A 213 14.97 -5.47 9.55
C LEU A 213 14.66 -5.03 8.12
N VAL A 214 15.47 -5.50 7.17
CA VAL A 214 15.44 -5.00 5.78
C VAL A 214 14.25 -5.58 5.02
N PRO A 215 13.24 -4.77 4.61
CA PRO A 215 12.20 -5.22 3.70
C PRO A 215 12.80 -5.51 2.31
N ARG A 216 12.22 -6.42 1.52
CA ARG A 216 12.71 -6.67 0.15
C ARG A 216 12.46 -5.46 -0.77
N ASP A 217 11.32 -4.78 -0.61
CA ASP A 217 10.88 -3.62 -1.40
C ASP A 217 9.73 -2.87 -0.69
N LEU A 218 9.10 -1.87 -1.33
CA LEU A 218 7.99 -1.12 -0.75
C LEU A 218 6.66 -1.88 -0.70
N LEU A 219 6.52 -3.07 -1.31
CA LEU A 219 5.37 -3.94 -1.08
C LEU A 219 5.46 -4.68 0.25
N ASP A 220 6.67 -5.02 0.73
CA ASP A 220 6.82 -5.48 2.12
C ASP A 220 6.47 -4.36 3.10
N VAL A 221 6.81 -3.10 2.79
CA VAL A 221 6.43 -1.95 3.60
C VAL A 221 4.92 -1.75 3.61
N HIS A 222 4.26 -1.87 2.45
CA HIS A 222 2.80 -1.89 2.36
C HIS A 222 2.21 -2.97 3.26
N ASP A 223 2.70 -4.21 3.13
CA ASP A 223 2.16 -5.36 3.86
C ASP A 223 2.43 -5.26 5.35
N PHE A 224 3.59 -4.73 5.76
CA PHE A 224 3.92 -4.39 7.13
C PHE A 224 2.91 -3.41 7.71
N MET A 225 2.72 -2.25 7.06
CA MET A 225 1.77 -1.24 7.53
C MET A 225 0.34 -1.80 7.57
N TRP A 226 -0.06 -2.61 6.60
CA TRP A 226 -1.40 -3.20 6.60
C TRP A 226 -1.58 -4.24 7.71
N ALA A 227 -0.60 -5.11 7.93
CA ALA A 227 -0.64 -6.14 8.96
C ALA A 227 -0.77 -5.55 10.36
N THR A 228 -0.06 -4.44 10.63
CA THR A 228 0.02 -3.81 11.95
C THR A 228 -0.99 -2.68 12.16
N LEU A 229 -1.51 -2.06 11.09
CA LEU A 229 -2.42 -0.91 11.16
C LEU A 229 -3.84 -1.20 10.65
N LYS A 230 -4.16 -2.43 10.26
CA LYS A 230 -5.57 -2.84 10.09
C LYS A 230 -6.33 -2.73 11.42
N PRO A 231 -7.66 -2.49 11.41
CA PRO A 231 -8.42 -2.19 12.63
C PRO A 231 -8.24 -3.17 13.78
N ALA A 232 -8.16 -4.48 13.50
CA ALA A 232 -7.96 -5.51 14.52
C ALA A 232 -6.59 -5.38 15.21
N ALA A 233 -5.50 -5.35 14.43
CA ALA A 233 -4.15 -5.21 14.96
C ALA A 233 -3.99 -3.90 15.77
N ARG A 234 -4.60 -2.81 15.33
CA ARG A 234 -4.60 -1.56 16.07
C ARG A 234 -5.27 -1.68 17.44
N ALA A 235 -6.41 -2.37 17.51
CA ALA A 235 -7.10 -2.58 18.77
C ALA A 235 -6.25 -3.41 19.75
N GLU A 236 -5.58 -4.45 19.25
CA GLU A 236 -4.69 -5.29 20.05
C GLU A 236 -3.46 -4.51 20.56
N ILE A 237 -2.83 -3.71 19.71
CA ILE A 237 -1.71 -2.84 20.09
C ILE A 237 -2.14 -1.81 21.16
N GLU A 238 -3.31 -1.17 20.97
CA GLU A 238 -3.85 -0.21 21.92
C GLU A 238 -4.19 -0.88 23.28
N GLU A 239 -4.69 -2.13 23.26
CA GLU A 239 -4.95 -2.90 24.48
C GLU A 239 -3.65 -3.25 25.22
N GLU A 240 -2.62 -3.69 24.51
CA GLU A 240 -1.34 -4.05 25.11
C GLU A 240 -0.64 -2.82 25.71
N ARG A 241 -0.70 -1.67 25.03
CA ARG A 241 -0.26 -0.38 25.59
C ARG A 241 -0.99 -0.05 26.90
N ALA A 242 -2.32 -0.25 26.92
CA ALA A 242 -3.12 -0.01 28.12
C ALA A 242 -2.80 -1.01 29.25
N ARG A 243 -2.43 -2.26 28.93
CA ARG A 243 -1.95 -3.26 29.89
C ARG A 243 -0.61 -2.84 30.49
N ALA A 244 0.38 -2.52 29.65
CA ALA A 244 1.70 -2.06 30.08
C ALA A 244 1.62 -0.80 30.97
N THR A 245 0.76 0.16 30.62
CA THR A 245 0.53 1.38 31.41
C THR A 245 -0.09 1.07 32.79
N ARG A 246 -0.96 0.05 32.89
CA ARG A 246 -1.55 -0.37 34.17
C ARG A 246 -0.52 -1.04 35.07
N VAL A 247 0.33 -1.91 34.50
CA VAL A 247 1.41 -2.58 35.23
C VAL A 247 2.43 -1.57 35.77
N ALA A 248 2.85 -0.61 34.94
CA ALA A 248 3.82 0.43 35.35
C ALA A 248 3.28 1.40 36.42
N LYS A 249 1.96 1.49 36.59
CA LYS A 249 1.30 2.35 37.59
C LYS A 249 0.87 1.59 38.85
N ALA A 250 1.01 0.27 38.89
CA ALA A 250 0.77 -0.49 40.12
C ALA A 250 1.90 -0.13 41.11
N PRO A 251 1.60 0.52 42.26
CA PRO A 251 2.63 0.82 43.25
C PRO A 251 3.22 -0.47 43.82
N GLU A 252 4.48 -0.43 44.24
CA GLU A 252 5.16 -1.43 45.08
C GLU A 252 4.47 -1.56 46.46
N ALA A 253 3.18 -1.89 46.48
CA ALA A 253 2.37 -1.98 47.70
C ALA A 253 2.66 -3.24 48.54
N ASP A 254 3.61 -4.08 48.11
CA ASP A 254 3.97 -5.34 48.79
C ASP A 254 5.40 -5.37 49.37
N SER A 255 6.11 -4.23 49.47
CA SER A 255 7.44 -4.20 50.11
C SER A 255 7.51 -3.61 51.53
N GLU A 256 6.38 -3.17 52.11
CA GLU A 256 6.33 -2.58 53.46
C GLU A 256 5.53 -3.44 54.47
N ALA A 257 5.64 -4.76 54.35
CA ALA A 257 5.16 -5.72 55.35
C ALA A 257 6.20 -6.83 55.58
N ALA A 258 7.36 -6.47 56.11
CA ALA A 258 8.33 -7.40 56.72
C ALA A 258 9.05 -6.73 57.89
#